data_AF-A0A849QWI0-F1
#
_entry.id   AF-A0A849QWI0-F1
#
_cell.length_a   1.000
_cell.length_b   1.000
_cell.length_c   1.000
_cell.angle_alpha   90.00
_cell.angle_beta   90.00
_cell.angle_gamma   90.00
#
_symmetry.space_group_name_H-M   'P 1'
#
loop_
_entity.id
_entity.type
_entity.pdbx_description
1 polymer ?
#
loop_
_entity_poly.entity_id
_entity_poly.type
_entity_poly.pdbx_seq_one_letter_code
_entity_poly.pdbx_strand_id
1 'polypeptide(L)'
;MERVDLNRWQGLEHEFRVGISSESPNLYRYARFYHVDEVIHALEHYAFFDGSKAICSKMRRRNDGFLRNGSRIYICTGGHLEIATPECRNAFEVLKYDKAAELYMQIGVEKANEKYIEKRKQRVNCSSYIQCWKANVEIDKRYSRGTHESYIVERKKYVGKENLLIPFLVLRKIFFGAGGYVADKERIKYVVSPKAMVSKRVLTESPSQWPILSLRDEPLSTKDTYRVHVTSGEGVRSEVTRLLNNAITSYVIDAIESGKITHVEDIRNPLQTFKDISENIRGDWRIRLMNGRTQSVTDYIMSYYIAAIEELFEEREVSYWDKYCLDTFKRICAKFDQGLLEDPYVLRRIEWVMKLWVIKNELDEFDYENIPKGKFDYRSKYMMEGIEEKEIAASFEFTNLCDSDLYESVADKIGVERILTEDDIGEAMLYPPNDSRAELRVKLASEYKNAALSWNKITINNEPNVKIDIGRPSSDEYARLFERYPELARMPSAVVVFFQQQGRGEGSRQVLVRLLAEEEDIRGWEDELSREIRNRIVRNPYLDYLLYSNNKTYRFDELDGWDDESIRKKIEEIKQSEKGGDQI
;
A
#
# COMPACT_ATOMS: atom_id res chain seq x y z
N MET A 1 2.45 12.78 -38.01
CA MET A 1 3.11 11.99 -36.95
C MET A 1 2.14 12.01 -35.80
N GLU A 2 1.58 10.86 -35.43
CA GLU A 2 0.69 10.77 -34.27
C GLU A 2 1.48 11.24 -33.04
N ARG A 3 0.94 12.21 -32.31
CA ARG A 3 1.58 12.68 -31.09
C ARG A 3 1.37 11.60 -30.04
N VAL A 4 2.41 11.27 -29.29
CA VAL A 4 2.30 10.34 -28.17
C VAL A 4 1.62 11.08 -27.02
N ASP A 5 0.72 10.43 -26.30
CA ASP A 5 0.09 11.02 -25.11
C ASP A 5 1.08 11.15 -23.92
N LEU A 6 0.57 11.65 -22.79
CA LEU A 6 1.28 11.78 -21.52
C LEU A 6 0.95 10.66 -20.53
N ASN A 7 0.31 9.57 -20.98
CA ASN A 7 -0.01 8.46 -20.09
C ASN A 7 1.27 7.77 -19.64
N ARG A 8 1.31 7.44 -18.34
CA ARG A 8 2.39 6.73 -17.69
C ARG A 8 1.82 5.86 -16.60
N TRP A 9 2.14 4.57 -16.66
CA TRP A 9 1.82 3.65 -15.58
C TRP A 9 2.40 4.09 -14.26
N GLN A 10 1.51 4.27 -13.30
CA GLN A 10 1.83 4.70 -11.97
C GLN A 10 0.92 4.04 -10.93
N GLY A 11 1.32 4.11 -9.67
CA GLY A 11 0.55 3.54 -8.57
C GLY A 11 0.94 4.14 -7.24
N LEU A 12 0.09 3.92 -6.25
CA LEU A 12 0.26 4.44 -4.90
C LEU A 12 0.15 3.30 -3.89
N GLU A 13 1.08 3.27 -2.93
CA GLU A 13 1.04 2.40 -1.75
C GLU A 13 0.78 3.29 -0.53
N HIS A 14 -0.31 3.08 0.21
CA HIS A 14 -0.58 3.84 1.44
C HIS A 14 -0.76 2.91 2.64
N GLU A 15 0.05 3.14 3.67
CA GLU A 15 -0.02 2.48 4.97
C GLU A 15 -0.92 3.30 5.91
N PHE A 16 -2.10 2.77 6.22
CA PHE A 16 -3.09 3.45 7.07
C PHE A 16 -2.74 3.33 8.56
N ARG A 17 -3.09 4.38 9.31
CA ARG A 17 -3.12 4.35 10.78
C ARG A 17 -4.45 3.73 11.22
N VAL A 18 -4.42 2.68 12.05
CA VAL A 18 -5.61 2.02 12.62
C VAL A 18 -5.45 1.91 14.14
N GLY A 19 -6.51 2.17 14.90
CA GLY A 19 -6.48 2.18 16.37
C GLY A 19 -7.86 2.30 17.02
N ILE A 20 -7.93 2.41 18.36
CA ILE A 20 -9.19 2.57 19.12
C ILE A 20 -9.36 4.01 19.61
N SER A 21 -10.60 4.54 19.53
CA SER A 21 -10.97 5.90 19.95
C SER A 21 -10.73 6.18 21.45
N SER A 22 -11.21 5.30 22.36
CA SER A 22 -11.22 5.59 23.82
C SER A 22 -10.05 4.99 24.62
N GLU A 23 -9.27 4.06 24.05
CA GLU A 23 -8.05 3.51 24.70
C GLU A 23 -6.79 4.34 24.37
N SER A 24 -7.01 5.51 23.78
CA SER A 24 -5.98 6.44 23.37
C SER A 24 -5.58 7.55 24.37
N PRO A 25 -5.76 7.48 25.71
CA PRO A 25 -4.88 8.27 26.58
C PRO A 25 -3.39 7.86 26.42
N ASN A 26 -3.15 6.69 25.80
CA ASN A 26 -1.83 6.16 25.44
C ASN A 26 -1.56 6.22 23.91
N LEU A 27 -2.16 7.19 23.19
CA LEU A 27 -2.22 7.43 21.72
C LEU A 27 -0.91 7.26 20.89
N TYR A 28 0.22 6.91 21.50
CA TYR A 28 1.56 7.05 20.90
C TYR A 28 2.53 5.91 21.27
N ARG A 29 2.02 4.72 21.60
CA ARG A 29 2.83 3.49 21.63
C ARG A 29 2.60 2.76 20.31
N TYR A 30 3.69 2.29 19.68
CA TYR A 30 3.73 1.19 18.72
C TYR A 30 2.33 0.63 18.38
N ALA A 31 1.68 1.13 17.32
CA ALA A 31 0.51 0.48 16.76
C ALA A 31 0.99 -0.82 16.07
N ARG A 32 1.52 -1.75 16.87
CA ARG A 32 1.74 -3.13 16.46
C ARG A 32 0.35 -3.76 16.56
N PHE A 33 -0.30 -3.85 15.41
CA PHE A 33 -1.37 -4.83 15.17
C PHE A 33 -2.72 -4.59 15.86
N TYR A 34 -3.02 -3.41 16.40
CA TYR A 34 -4.35 -3.18 16.96
C TYR A 34 -5.38 -3.11 15.84
N HIS A 35 -6.22 -4.14 15.76
CA HIS A 35 -7.41 -4.20 14.92
C HIS A 35 -7.21 -4.22 13.40
N VAL A 36 -5.98 -4.19 12.90
CA VAL A 36 -5.69 -4.34 11.46
C VAL A 36 -6.16 -5.69 10.92
N ASP A 37 -6.03 -6.75 11.73
CA ASP A 37 -6.51 -8.09 11.39
C ASP A 37 -8.04 -8.11 11.27
N GLU A 38 -8.72 -7.45 12.20
CA GLU A 38 -10.18 -7.34 12.22
C GLU A 38 -10.72 -6.59 11.01
N VAL A 39 -10.06 -5.51 10.58
CA VAL A 39 -10.43 -4.73 9.38
C VAL A 39 -10.27 -5.58 8.12
N ILE A 40 -9.11 -6.22 7.92
CA ILE A 40 -8.90 -7.08 6.75
C ILE A 40 -9.89 -8.26 6.77
N HIS A 41 -10.04 -8.92 7.92
CA HIS A 41 -10.97 -10.04 8.06
C HIS A 41 -12.44 -9.62 7.83
N ALA A 42 -12.81 -8.39 8.18
CA ALA A 42 -14.13 -7.86 7.84
C ALA A 42 -14.31 -7.74 6.33
N LEU A 43 -13.32 -7.19 5.61
CA LEU A 43 -13.32 -7.11 4.14
C LEU A 43 -13.31 -8.49 3.46
N GLU A 44 -12.62 -9.49 4.03
CA GLU A 44 -12.62 -10.86 3.50
C GLU A 44 -14.03 -11.49 3.47
N HIS A 45 -14.92 -11.02 4.35
CA HIS A 45 -16.30 -11.49 4.47
C HIS A 45 -17.31 -10.49 3.89
N TYR A 46 -16.86 -9.33 3.44
CA TYR A 46 -17.72 -8.33 2.81
C TYR A 46 -17.96 -8.71 1.35
N ALA A 47 -19.22 -8.66 0.95
CA ALA A 47 -19.65 -8.72 -0.44
C ALA A 47 -20.41 -7.44 -0.77
N PHE A 48 -20.15 -6.92 -1.97
CA PHE A 48 -20.90 -5.80 -2.51
C PHE A 48 -22.32 -6.23 -2.91
N PHE A 49 -23.15 -5.27 -3.32
CA PHE A 49 -24.54 -5.48 -3.69
C PHE A 49 -24.74 -6.47 -4.85
N ASP A 50 -23.73 -6.66 -5.70
CA ASP A 50 -23.69 -7.63 -6.80
C ASP A 50 -23.27 -9.05 -6.35
N GLY A 51 -23.05 -9.26 -5.05
CA GLY A 51 -22.61 -10.52 -4.47
C GLY A 51 -21.10 -10.79 -4.61
N SER A 52 -20.36 -9.92 -5.29
CA SER A 52 -18.92 -10.08 -5.47
C SER A 52 -18.16 -9.65 -4.21
N LYS A 53 -17.19 -10.46 -3.80
CA LYS A 53 -16.40 -10.23 -2.58
C LYS A 53 -15.47 -9.04 -2.73
N ALA A 54 -15.21 -8.32 -1.64
CA ALA A 54 -14.22 -7.24 -1.64
C ALA A 54 -12.83 -7.76 -2.00
N ILE A 55 -12.40 -8.86 -1.35
CA ILE A 55 -11.14 -9.55 -1.63
C ILE A 55 -11.43 -10.70 -2.60
N CYS A 56 -10.98 -10.56 -3.84
CA CYS A 56 -11.22 -11.52 -4.92
C CYS A 56 -10.21 -12.69 -4.92
N SER A 57 -9.02 -12.49 -4.35
CA SER A 57 -7.99 -13.51 -4.24
C SER A 57 -7.23 -13.37 -2.94
N LYS A 58 -7.18 -14.44 -2.13
CA LYS A 58 -6.30 -14.52 -0.95
C LYS A 58 -4.94 -15.08 -1.34
N MET A 59 -3.87 -14.45 -0.87
CA MET A 59 -2.53 -15.00 -1.02
C MET A 59 -2.26 -16.04 0.09
N ARG A 60 -1.23 -16.87 -0.09
CA ARG A 60 -0.83 -17.89 0.92
C ARG A 60 -0.44 -17.29 2.26
N ARG A 61 0.00 -16.02 2.27
CA ARG A 61 0.31 -15.28 3.49
C ARG A 61 -0.99 -14.79 4.13
N ARG A 62 -1.12 -14.98 5.44
CA ARG A 62 -2.27 -14.47 6.21
C ARG A 62 -2.38 -12.94 6.04
N ASN A 63 -3.61 -12.45 5.86
CA ASN A 63 -3.94 -11.03 5.70
C ASN A 63 -3.23 -10.35 4.51
N ASP A 64 -3.24 -11.02 3.36
CA ASP A 64 -2.66 -10.53 2.10
C ASP A 64 -3.55 -11.01 0.95
N GLY A 65 -3.96 -10.09 0.09
CA GLY A 65 -4.86 -10.41 -1.01
C GLY A 65 -5.05 -9.27 -2.00
N PHE A 66 -5.73 -9.58 -3.09
CA PHE A 66 -6.16 -8.61 -4.07
C PHE A 66 -7.64 -8.27 -3.88
N LEU A 67 -7.94 -6.98 -3.95
CA LEU A 67 -9.28 -6.44 -3.99
C LEU A 67 -9.88 -6.63 -5.39
N ARG A 68 -11.22 -6.63 -5.47
CA ARG A 68 -11.95 -6.79 -6.74
C ARG A 68 -11.63 -5.71 -7.78
N ASN A 69 -11.15 -4.54 -7.34
CA ASN A 69 -10.72 -3.45 -8.20
C ASN A 69 -9.24 -3.55 -8.62
N GLY A 70 -8.57 -4.68 -8.35
CA GLY A 70 -7.18 -4.92 -8.74
C GLY A 70 -6.12 -4.33 -7.80
N SER A 71 -6.52 -3.54 -6.79
CA SER A 71 -5.64 -3.13 -5.68
C SER A 71 -5.17 -4.34 -4.87
N ARG A 72 -4.06 -4.21 -4.16
CA ARG A 72 -3.60 -5.19 -3.17
C ARG A 72 -3.79 -4.64 -1.76
N ILE A 73 -4.32 -5.45 -0.85
CA ILE A 73 -4.45 -5.14 0.57
C ILE A 73 -3.63 -6.15 1.37
N TYR A 74 -2.77 -5.66 2.26
CA TYR A 74 -1.90 -6.53 3.06
C TYR A 74 -1.38 -5.87 4.33
N ILE A 75 -0.81 -6.68 5.23
CA ILE A 75 -0.05 -6.18 6.38
C ILE A 75 1.42 -6.06 5.99
N CYS A 76 1.94 -4.83 5.94
CA CYS A 76 3.31 -4.55 5.55
C CYS A 76 4.32 -5.01 6.63
N THR A 77 5.62 -4.95 6.34
CA THR A 77 6.67 -5.35 7.30
C THR A 77 6.64 -4.53 8.59
N GLY A 78 6.12 -3.29 8.54
CA GLY A 78 5.91 -2.43 9.71
C GLY A 78 4.73 -2.84 10.59
N GLY A 79 3.89 -3.78 10.14
CA GLY A 79 2.66 -4.18 10.82
C GLY A 79 1.48 -3.25 10.56
N HIS A 80 1.58 -2.36 9.58
CA HIS A 80 0.51 -1.47 9.16
C HIS A 80 -0.34 -2.14 8.09
N LEU A 81 -1.63 -1.80 8.07
CA LEU A 81 -2.51 -2.17 6.97
C LEU A 81 -2.19 -1.26 5.79
N GLU A 82 -1.78 -1.86 4.69
CA GLU A 82 -1.42 -1.16 3.45
C GLU A 82 -2.38 -1.53 2.34
N ILE A 83 -2.81 -0.51 1.58
CA ILE A 83 -3.47 -0.70 0.29
C ILE A 83 -2.57 -0.10 -0.78
N ALA A 84 -2.24 -0.93 -1.78
CA ALA A 84 -1.58 -0.51 -3.00
C ALA A 84 -2.61 -0.47 -4.14
N THR A 85 -2.72 0.66 -4.82
CA THR A 85 -3.62 0.82 -5.98
C THR A 85 -3.27 -0.21 -7.08
N PRO A 86 -4.19 -0.54 -8.00
CA PRO A 86 -3.79 -1.15 -9.26
C PRO A 86 -2.85 -0.23 -10.04
N GLU A 87 -2.27 -0.77 -11.10
CA GLU A 87 -1.53 0.02 -12.07
C GLU A 87 -2.51 0.94 -12.80
N CYS A 88 -2.27 2.25 -12.71
CA CYS A 88 -3.11 3.29 -13.28
C CYS A 88 -2.37 3.99 -14.43
N ARG A 89 -3.06 4.33 -15.52
CA ARG A 89 -2.47 4.90 -16.74
C ARG A 89 -2.06 6.36 -16.59
N ASN A 90 -2.67 7.08 -15.66
CA ASN A 90 -2.40 8.49 -15.41
C ASN A 90 -2.78 8.88 -13.97
N ALA A 91 -2.51 10.15 -13.62
CA ALA A 91 -2.71 10.66 -12.27
C ALA A 91 -4.19 10.76 -11.87
N PHE A 92 -5.10 10.95 -12.84
CA PHE A 92 -6.54 10.98 -12.59
C PHE A 92 -7.05 9.60 -12.17
N GLU A 93 -6.60 8.53 -12.85
CA GLU A 93 -6.91 7.17 -12.39
C GLU A 93 -6.31 6.89 -11.01
N VAL A 94 -5.06 7.28 -10.72
CA VAL A 94 -4.49 7.12 -9.36
C VAL A 94 -5.36 7.80 -8.32
N LEU A 95 -5.86 9.01 -8.58
CA LEU A 95 -6.76 9.71 -7.69
C LEU A 95 -8.03 8.88 -7.41
N LYS A 96 -8.66 8.30 -8.44
CA LYS A 96 -9.84 7.44 -8.29
C LYS A 96 -9.57 6.26 -7.36
N TYR A 97 -8.48 5.53 -7.60
CA TYR A 97 -8.15 4.34 -6.81
C TYR A 97 -7.59 4.64 -5.41
N ASP A 98 -6.92 5.78 -5.21
CA ASP A 98 -6.53 6.29 -3.89
C ASP A 98 -7.78 6.66 -3.07
N LYS A 99 -8.79 7.28 -3.69
CA LYS A 99 -10.08 7.55 -3.04
C LYS A 99 -10.84 6.27 -2.72
N ALA A 100 -10.86 5.30 -3.65
CA ALA A 100 -11.43 3.99 -3.41
C ALA A 100 -10.76 3.27 -2.21
N ALA A 101 -9.43 3.40 -2.05
CA ALA A 101 -8.73 2.82 -0.90
C ALA A 101 -9.22 3.39 0.44
N GLU A 102 -9.56 4.68 0.51
CA GLU A 102 -10.18 5.28 1.70
C GLU A 102 -11.53 4.62 2.02
N LEU A 103 -12.38 4.42 1.02
CA LEU A 103 -13.70 3.81 1.20
C LEU A 103 -13.61 2.32 1.56
N TYR A 104 -12.66 1.57 0.98
CA TYR A 104 -12.38 0.21 1.42
C TYR A 104 -11.99 0.14 2.90
N MET A 105 -11.19 1.10 3.36
CA MET A 105 -10.83 1.21 4.78
C MET A 105 -12.02 1.56 5.66
N GLN A 106 -12.89 2.48 5.23
CA GLN A 106 -14.14 2.82 5.93
C GLN A 106 -15.03 1.59 6.10
N ILE A 107 -15.36 0.91 5.00
CA ILE A 107 -16.18 -0.31 4.99
C ILE A 107 -15.57 -1.36 5.93
N GLY A 108 -14.26 -1.57 5.84
CA GLY A 108 -13.57 -2.56 6.68
C GLY A 108 -13.66 -2.21 8.17
N VAL A 109 -13.52 -0.94 8.54
CA VAL A 109 -13.62 -0.48 9.93
C VAL A 109 -15.05 -0.55 10.45
N GLU A 110 -16.03 -0.08 9.67
CA GLU A 110 -17.46 -0.16 10.01
C GLU A 110 -17.88 -1.61 10.28
N LYS A 111 -17.53 -2.53 9.36
CA LYS A 111 -17.85 -3.96 9.50
C LYS A 111 -17.08 -4.64 10.63
N ALA A 112 -15.87 -4.19 10.94
CA ALA A 112 -15.15 -4.66 12.12
C ALA A 112 -15.84 -4.19 13.40
N ASN A 113 -16.30 -2.92 13.45
CA ASN A 113 -17.00 -2.33 14.58
C ASN A 113 -18.36 -2.96 14.85
N GLU A 114 -19.15 -3.29 13.81
CA GLU A 114 -20.41 -4.05 13.95
C GLU A 114 -20.20 -5.32 14.80
N LYS A 115 -19.20 -6.13 14.42
CA LYS A 115 -18.83 -7.37 15.13
C LYS A 115 -18.25 -7.09 16.52
N TYR A 116 -17.50 -6.01 16.67
CA TYR A 116 -16.89 -5.62 17.93
C TYR A 116 -17.95 -5.24 18.97
N ILE A 117 -18.96 -4.47 18.57
CA ILE A 117 -20.11 -4.06 19.38
C ILE A 117 -20.92 -5.29 19.78
N GLU A 118 -21.23 -6.20 18.86
CA GLU A 118 -21.96 -7.44 19.15
C GLU A 118 -21.29 -8.30 20.23
N LYS A 119 -19.97 -8.50 20.13
CA LYS A 119 -19.19 -9.25 21.14
C LYS A 119 -19.16 -8.56 22.50
N ARG A 120 -19.22 -7.22 22.54
CA ARG A 120 -19.07 -6.42 23.75
C ARG A 120 -20.36 -5.97 24.42
N LYS A 121 -21.54 -6.19 23.83
CA LYS A 121 -22.85 -6.07 24.53
C LYS A 121 -22.96 -6.90 25.82
N GLN A 122 -22.00 -7.80 26.08
CA GLN A 122 -21.85 -8.57 27.32
C GLN A 122 -21.04 -7.85 28.42
N ARG A 123 -20.44 -6.67 28.16
CA ARG A 123 -19.69 -5.85 29.13
C ARG A 123 -20.23 -4.42 29.12
N VAL A 124 -20.73 -3.97 30.26
CA VAL A 124 -21.33 -2.63 30.44
C VAL A 124 -20.29 -1.51 30.29
N ASN A 125 -20.66 -0.43 29.60
CA ASN A 125 -19.93 0.86 29.45
C ASN A 125 -18.54 0.81 28.78
N CYS A 126 -18.48 0.62 27.45
CA CYS A 126 -17.31 1.03 26.66
C CYS A 126 -17.73 1.68 25.34
N SER A 127 -17.43 2.97 25.18
CA SER A 127 -17.63 3.79 23.96
C SER A 127 -16.44 3.72 23.00
N SER A 128 -15.69 2.62 23.00
CA SER A 128 -14.46 2.45 22.22
C SER A 128 -14.76 1.82 20.86
N TYR A 129 -14.35 2.48 19.78
CA TYR A 129 -14.52 1.99 18.40
C TYR A 129 -13.17 1.96 17.69
N ILE A 130 -13.03 1.02 16.75
CA ILE A 130 -11.91 0.99 15.80
C ILE A 130 -12.06 2.20 14.89
N GLN A 131 -10.97 2.90 14.62
CA GLN A 131 -10.88 4.04 13.73
C GLN A 131 -9.67 3.89 12.80
N CYS A 132 -9.72 4.56 11.66
CA CYS A 132 -8.60 4.64 10.73
C CYS A 132 -8.37 6.06 10.21
N TRP A 133 -7.10 6.37 9.95
CA TRP A 133 -6.65 7.67 9.49
C TRP A 133 -5.68 7.54 8.34
N LYS A 134 -5.76 8.47 7.39
CA LYS A 134 -4.82 8.60 6.28
C LYS A 134 -3.60 9.46 6.65
N ALA A 135 -2.96 9.13 7.77
CA ALA A 135 -1.86 9.91 8.35
C ALA A 135 -0.55 9.11 8.40
N ASN A 136 0.55 9.70 7.94
CA ASN A 136 1.83 9.00 7.87
C ASN A 136 2.65 9.06 9.15
N VAL A 137 2.76 10.23 9.78
CA VAL A 137 3.75 10.46 10.85
C VAL A 137 3.02 10.79 12.14
N GLU A 138 3.38 10.07 13.20
CA GLU A 138 2.94 10.42 14.56
C GLU A 138 3.76 11.61 15.07
N ILE A 139 3.32 12.26 16.15
CA ILE A 139 4.07 13.35 16.80
C ILE A 139 5.53 12.95 17.04
N ASP A 140 5.75 11.74 17.58
CA ASP A 140 7.09 11.16 17.65
C ASP A 140 7.50 10.60 16.28
N LYS A 141 8.39 11.36 15.63
CA LYS A 141 8.99 11.09 14.31
C LYS A 141 9.59 9.68 14.14
N ARG A 142 9.82 8.94 15.22
CA ARG A 142 10.25 7.53 15.17
C ARG A 142 9.16 6.57 14.68
N TYR A 143 7.89 6.99 14.74
CA TYR A 143 6.76 6.23 14.26
C TYR A 143 6.22 6.90 12.99
N SER A 144 6.55 6.30 11.86
CA SER A 144 6.16 6.77 10.54
C SER A 144 5.74 5.59 9.68
N ARG A 145 4.72 5.84 8.87
CA ARG A 145 4.14 5.00 7.85
C ARG A 145 4.51 5.50 6.46
N GLY A 146 4.41 4.62 5.47
CA GLY A 146 4.67 4.91 4.06
C GLY A 146 3.45 5.47 3.34
N THR A 147 3.66 6.51 2.54
CA THR A 147 2.92 6.69 1.29
C THR A 147 3.98 6.65 0.20
N HIS A 148 3.94 5.63 -0.64
CA HIS A 148 4.90 5.49 -1.74
C HIS A 148 4.23 5.71 -3.07
N GLU A 149 4.94 6.36 -3.98
CA GLU A 149 4.52 6.54 -5.36
C GLU A 149 5.43 5.69 -6.24
N SER A 150 4.84 5.01 -7.21
CA SER A 150 5.55 4.24 -8.23
C SER A 150 5.27 4.84 -9.60
N TYR A 151 6.31 5.10 -10.38
CA TYR A 151 6.20 5.54 -11.78
C TYR A 151 7.06 4.63 -12.65
N ILE A 152 6.48 4.02 -13.68
CA ILE A 152 7.21 3.18 -14.63
C ILE A 152 7.90 4.07 -15.65
N VAL A 153 9.18 3.80 -15.92
CA VAL A 153 10.03 4.51 -16.89
C VAL A 153 10.78 3.53 -17.77
N GLU A 154 11.25 3.98 -18.93
CA GLU A 154 12.22 3.25 -19.74
C GLU A 154 13.59 3.28 -19.06
N ARG A 155 14.11 2.11 -18.71
CA ARG A 155 15.35 1.97 -17.95
C ARG A 155 16.51 2.75 -18.57
N LYS A 156 16.67 2.62 -19.90
CA LYS A 156 17.78 3.26 -20.65
C LYS A 156 17.69 4.79 -20.66
N LYS A 157 16.49 5.36 -20.51
CA LYS A 157 16.28 6.81 -20.57
C LYS A 157 16.38 7.48 -19.21
N TYR A 158 16.11 6.75 -18.12
CA TYR A 158 16.02 7.31 -16.78
C TYR A 158 17.17 6.94 -15.83
N VAL A 159 17.61 5.67 -15.80
CA VAL A 159 18.61 5.21 -14.80
C VAL A 159 19.91 6.00 -14.96
N GLY A 160 20.43 6.51 -13.84
CA GLY A 160 21.59 7.41 -13.80
C GLY A 160 21.25 8.90 -13.91
N LYS A 161 19.96 9.27 -14.03
CA LYS A 161 19.47 10.66 -14.03
C LYS A 161 18.63 10.99 -12.79
N GLU A 162 18.69 10.18 -11.74
CA GLU A 162 17.91 10.37 -10.50
C GLU A 162 18.19 11.74 -9.85
N ASN A 163 19.40 12.28 -10.05
CA ASN A 163 19.79 13.61 -9.58
C ASN A 163 18.96 14.75 -10.20
N LEU A 164 18.37 14.55 -11.39
CA LEU A 164 17.49 15.54 -12.01
C LEU A 164 16.10 15.58 -11.35
N LEU A 165 15.67 14.48 -10.73
CA LEU A 165 14.38 14.40 -10.03
C LEU A 165 14.48 14.85 -8.56
N ILE A 166 15.63 14.63 -7.91
CA ILE A 166 15.81 14.87 -6.48
C ILE A 166 15.44 16.30 -6.04
N PRO A 167 15.91 17.39 -6.69
CA PRO A 167 15.55 18.73 -6.26
C PRO A 167 14.04 18.99 -6.33
N PHE A 168 13.35 18.50 -7.36
CA PHE A 168 11.90 18.55 -7.44
C PHE A 168 11.22 17.81 -6.28
N LEU A 169 11.64 16.57 -5.97
CA LEU A 169 11.05 15.80 -4.86
C LEU A 169 11.25 16.46 -3.50
N VAL A 170 12.39 17.13 -3.29
CA VAL A 170 12.64 17.94 -2.10
C VAL A 170 11.64 19.09 -2.05
N LEU A 171 11.58 19.90 -3.11
CA LEU A 171 10.86 21.17 -3.12
C LEU A 171 9.34 21.03 -3.22
N ARG A 172 8.84 19.98 -3.87
CA ARG A 172 7.40 19.79 -4.11
C ARG A 172 6.57 19.71 -2.82
N LYS A 173 7.22 19.51 -1.66
CA LYS A 173 6.57 19.47 -0.34
C LYS A 173 5.85 20.74 0.05
N ILE A 174 6.29 21.91 -0.43
CA ILE A 174 5.57 23.15 -0.13
C ILE A 174 4.18 23.16 -0.79
N PHE A 175 4.02 22.43 -1.89
CA PHE A 175 2.76 22.32 -2.61
C PHE A 175 1.93 21.12 -2.15
N PHE A 176 2.58 19.98 -1.89
CA PHE A 176 1.90 18.69 -1.70
C PHE A 176 2.12 18.06 -0.32
N GLY A 177 2.49 18.87 0.68
CA GLY A 177 2.53 18.46 2.07
C GLY A 177 1.13 18.19 2.62
N ALA A 178 0.98 17.17 3.46
CA ALA A 178 -0.29 16.90 4.16
C ALA A 178 -0.51 17.85 5.34
N GLY A 179 0.55 18.44 5.91
CA GLY A 179 0.47 19.20 7.14
C GLY A 179 0.26 18.32 8.38
N GLY A 180 0.88 18.70 9.49
CA GLY A 180 0.66 18.03 10.77
C GLY A 180 1.67 18.39 11.85
N TYR A 181 1.44 17.91 13.06
CA TYR A 181 2.30 18.18 14.21
C TYR A 181 3.40 17.14 14.38
N VAL A 182 4.62 17.60 14.65
CA VAL A 182 5.76 16.76 15.01
C VAL A 182 6.48 17.30 16.24
N ALA A 183 7.00 16.40 17.07
CA ALA A 183 7.88 16.74 18.17
C ALA A 183 9.29 17.06 17.64
N ASP A 184 9.87 18.13 18.14
CA ASP A 184 11.26 18.50 17.92
C ASP A 184 11.89 19.01 19.20
N LYS A 185 12.87 18.25 19.72
CA LYS A 185 13.47 18.45 21.04
C LYS A 185 12.39 18.47 22.13
N GLU A 186 12.14 19.64 22.74
CA GLU A 186 11.18 19.83 23.84
C GLU A 186 9.87 20.51 23.38
N ARG A 187 9.69 20.77 22.08
CA ARG A 187 8.51 21.46 21.55
C ARG A 187 7.79 20.61 20.50
N ILE A 188 6.49 20.83 20.36
CA ILE A 188 5.69 20.29 19.27
C ILE A 188 5.34 21.45 18.33
N LYS A 189 5.42 21.23 17.01
CA LYS A 189 5.16 22.27 16.02
C LYS A 189 4.44 21.71 14.81
N TYR A 190 3.58 22.52 14.22
CA TYR A 190 2.98 22.23 12.92
C TYR A 190 4.01 22.42 11.81
N VAL A 191 4.08 21.47 10.87
CA VAL A 191 4.97 21.50 9.71
C VAL A 191 4.18 21.23 8.44
N VAL A 192 4.67 21.73 7.30
CA VAL A 192 4.08 21.53 5.97
C VAL A 192 4.08 20.05 5.58
N SER A 193 5.19 19.34 5.81
CA SER A 193 5.38 17.93 5.47
C SER A 193 5.93 17.15 6.66
N PRO A 194 5.08 16.44 7.41
CA PRO A 194 5.54 15.54 8.47
C PRO A 194 6.54 14.49 7.94
N LYS A 195 6.35 14.00 6.70
CA LYS A 195 7.27 13.01 6.09
C LYS A 195 8.68 13.57 5.86
N ALA A 196 8.81 14.86 5.58
CA ALA A 196 10.13 15.48 5.45
C ALA A 196 10.93 15.43 6.75
N MET A 197 10.24 15.52 7.89
CA MET A 197 10.86 15.55 9.21
C MET A 197 11.43 14.21 9.65
N VAL A 198 10.96 13.10 9.07
CA VAL A 198 11.45 11.76 9.41
C VAL A 198 12.64 11.32 8.55
N SER A 199 12.73 11.83 7.32
CA SER A 199 13.69 11.34 6.32
C SER A 199 15.15 11.45 6.78
N LYS A 200 15.96 10.40 6.54
CA LYS A 200 17.37 10.32 6.98
C LYS A 200 18.37 10.24 5.83
N ARG A 201 17.89 9.97 4.62
CA ARG A 201 18.69 9.89 3.39
C ARG A 201 17.90 10.49 2.23
N VAL A 202 18.61 10.99 1.24
CA VAL A 202 17.99 11.42 -0.02
C VAL A 202 17.71 10.20 -0.89
N LEU A 203 18.72 9.35 -1.07
CA LEU A 203 18.71 8.22 -1.98
C LEU A 203 19.35 7.02 -1.29
N THR A 204 18.67 5.86 -1.26
CA THR A 204 19.24 4.58 -0.80
C THR A 204 18.31 3.41 -1.17
N GLU A 205 18.85 2.20 -1.22
CA GLU A 205 18.05 0.96 -1.31
C GLU A 205 17.44 0.59 0.04
N SER A 206 18.03 1.06 1.15
CA SER A 206 17.64 0.64 2.50
C SER A 206 16.33 1.32 2.96
N PRO A 207 15.23 0.57 3.17
CA PRO A 207 13.95 1.16 3.57
C PRO A 207 14.00 1.76 4.99
N SER A 208 14.83 1.20 5.87
CA SER A 208 14.95 1.61 7.28
C SER A 208 15.54 3.01 7.48
N GLN A 209 16.13 3.57 6.42
CA GLN A 209 16.68 4.93 6.41
C GLN A 209 15.69 5.97 5.89
N TRP A 210 14.47 5.58 5.51
CA TRP A 210 13.42 6.46 4.98
C TRP A 210 13.97 7.45 3.93
N PRO A 211 14.40 6.94 2.77
CA PRO A 211 14.88 7.80 1.70
C PRO A 211 13.79 8.72 1.15
N ILE A 212 14.20 9.78 0.44
CA ILE A 212 13.29 10.56 -0.41
C ILE A 212 12.89 9.74 -1.64
N LEU A 213 13.89 9.12 -2.28
CA LEU A 213 13.77 8.25 -3.45
C LEU A 213 14.48 6.92 -3.17
N SER A 214 13.84 5.78 -3.44
CA SER A 214 14.48 4.47 -3.29
C SER A 214 15.22 4.04 -4.55
N LEU A 215 16.37 3.40 -4.38
CA LEU A 215 17.13 2.78 -5.48
C LEU A 215 16.77 1.31 -5.70
N ARG A 216 15.82 0.75 -4.95
CA ARG A 216 15.44 -0.66 -5.07
C ARG A 216 14.96 -0.94 -6.50
N ASP A 217 15.68 -1.81 -7.19
CA ASP A 217 15.37 -2.19 -8.57
C ASP A 217 14.36 -3.34 -8.59
N GLU A 218 13.09 -2.98 -8.45
CA GLU A 218 11.94 -3.89 -8.51
C GLU A 218 10.98 -3.36 -9.58
N PRO A 219 11.21 -3.64 -10.88
CA PRO A 219 10.39 -3.07 -11.97
C PRO A 219 8.96 -3.62 -11.95
N LEU A 220 8.76 -4.81 -11.37
CA LEU A 220 7.47 -5.51 -11.34
C LEU A 220 6.83 -5.64 -12.72
N SER A 221 7.64 -5.64 -13.78
CA SER A 221 7.31 -5.65 -15.21
C SER A 221 8.49 -6.30 -15.95
N THR A 222 8.76 -5.91 -17.20
CA THR A 222 9.93 -6.34 -17.98
C THR A 222 11.25 -5.75 -17.46
N LYS A 223 12.38 -6.34 -17.89
CA LYS A 223 13.73 -5.88 -17.53
C LYS A 223 14.09 -4.53 -18.15
N ASP A 224 13.47 -4.16 -19.26
CA ASP A 224 13.75 -2.90 -19.97
C ASP A 224 13.06 -1.69 -19.32
N THR A 225 12.16 -1.93 -18.37
CA THR A 225 11.55 -0.91 -17.53
C THR A 225 12.27 -0.76 -16.19
N TYR A 226 12.08 0.41 -15.57
CA TYR A 226 12.48 0.69 -14.20
C TYR A 226 11.30 1.30 -13.44
N ARG A 227 11.21 1.01 -12.13
CA ARG A 227 10.18 1.57 -11.25
C ARG A 227 10.81 2.68 -10.40
N VAL A 228 10.47 3.93 -10.70
CA VAL A 228 10.85 5.06 -9.85
C VAL A 228 10.00 5.01 -8.59
N HIS A 229 10.62 4.60 -7.47
CA HIS A 229 9.93 4.39 -6.20
C HIS A 229 10.18 5.55 -5.23
N VAL A 230 9.26 6.51 -5.22
CA VAL A 230 9.32 7.66 -4.32
C VAL A 230 8.73 7.27 -2.96
N THR A 231 9.56 7.25 -1.92
CA THR A 231 9.17 6.77 -0.57
C THR A 231 8.81 7.89 0.40
N SER A 232 8.89 9.13 -0.08
CA SER A 232 8.61 10.33 0.69
C SER A 232 7.22 10.92 0.42
N GLY A 233 6.27 10.17 -0.15
CA GLY A 233 4.91 10.66 -0.38
C GLY A 233 4.15 11.02 0.91
N GLU A 234 2.98 11.63 0.76
CA GLU A 234 2.11 12.05 1.86
C GLU A 234 0.70 11.42 1.73
N GLY A 235 0.09 11.13 2.87
CA GLY A 235 -1.30 10.72 3.00
C GLY A 235 -2.17 11.96 3.01
N VAL A 236 -2.71 12.29 1.84
CA VAL A 236 -3.59 13.45 1.63
C VAL A 236 -5.00 12.99 1.30
N ARG A 237 -5.98 13.71 1.85
CA ARG A 237 -7.44 13.61 1.61
C ARG A 237 -7.90 14.52 0.45
N SER A 238 -7.22 15.65 0.23
CA SER A 238 -7.54 16.58 -0.86
C SER A 238 -7.29 15.96 -2.23
N GLU A 239 -8.35 15.86 -3.02
CA GLU A 239 -8.32 15.30 -4.37
C GLU A 239 -7.43 16.12 -5.31
N VAL A 240 -7.51 17.45 -5.22
CA VAL A 240 -6.64 18.35 -6.00
C VAL A 240 -5.18 18.20 -5.59
N THR A 241 -4.87 18.17 -4.28
CA THR A 241 -3.48 17.96 -3.82
C THR A 241 -2.92 16.63 -4.34
N ARG A 242 -3.70 15.54 -4.25
CA ARG A 242 -3.31 14.22 -4.76
C ARG A 242 -3.08 14.24 -6.27
N LEU A 243 -4.03 14.77 -7.03
CA LEU A 243 -3.94 14.83 -8.48
C LEU A 243 -2.71 15.61 -8.94
N LEU A 244 -2.51 16.82 -8.40
CA LEU A 244 -1.36 17.66 -8.76
C LEU A 244 -0.03 17.00 -8.38
N ASN A 245 0.07 16.37 -7.20
CA ASN A 245 1.29 15.69 -6.79
C ASN A 245 1.68 14.61 -7.81
N ASN A 246 0.74 13.74 -8.18
CA ASN A 246 0.99 12.64 -9.09
C ASN A 246 1.21 13.11 -10.54
N ALA A 247 0.40 14.06 -11.02
CA ALA A 247 0.47 14.59 -12.38
C ALA A 247 1.78 15.33 -12.64
N ILE A 248 2.10 16.35 -11.82
CA ILE A 248 3.31 17.16 -12.01
C ILE A 248 4.57 16.29 -11.86
N THR A 249 4.56 15.32 -10.95
CA THR A 249 5.69 14.37 -10.82
C THR A 249 5.85 13.51 -12.07
N SER A 250 4.75 13.01 -12.64
CA SER A 250 4.81 12.27 -13.92
C SER A 250 5.41 13.14 -15.01
N TYR A 251 4.95 14.38 -15.18
CA TYR A 251 5.45 15.26 -16.24
C TYR A 251 6.93 15.62 -16.08
N VAL A 252 7.41 15.80 -14.84
CA VAL A 252 8.85 15.97 -14.59
C VAL A 252 9.63 14.75 -15.05
N ILE A 253 9.14 13.55 -14.76
CA ILE A 253 9.77 12.30 -15.19
C ILE A 253 9.74 12.18 -16.73
N ASP A 254 8.61 12.50 -17.37
CA ASP A 254 8.50 12.56 -18.84
C ASP A 254 9.51 13.53 -19.46
N ALA A 255 9.67 14.71 -18.86
CA ALA A 255 10.63 15.72 -19.32
C ALA A 255 12.09 15.25 -19.15
N ILE A 256 12.40 14.46 -18.11
CA ILE A 256 13.72 13.84 -17.92
C ILE A 256 13.98 12.73 -18.97
N GLU A 257 12.99 11.86 -19.22
CA GLU A 257 13.12 10.76 -20.18
C GLU A 257 13.22 11.24 -21.63
N SER A 258 12.48 12.30 -21.97
CA SER A 258 12.54 12.96 -23.28
C SER A 258 13.77 13.84 -23.46
N GLY A 259 14.58 14.05 -22.42
CA GLY A 259 15.78 14.87 -22.48
C GLY A 259 15.49 16.38 -22.55
N LYS A 260 14.30 16.82 -22.16
CA LYS A 260 13.93 18.23 -22.00
C LYS A 260 14.56 18.80 -20.72
N ILE A 261 14.65 17.98 -19.67
CA ILE A 261 15.44 18.26 -18.47
C ILE A 261 16.75 17.48 -18.58
N THR A 262 17.85 18.18 -18.86
CA THR A 262 19.22 17.62 -18.88
C THR A 262 20.09 18.12 -17.74
N HIS A 263 19.70 19.24 -17.13
CA HIS A 263 20.43 19.87 -16.03
C HIS A 263 19.46 20.63 -15.14
N VAL A 264 19.69 20.51 -13.83
CA VAL A 264 19.09 21.35 -12.79
C VAL A 264 20.19 21.73 -11.81
N GLU A 265 20.10 22.91 -11.19
CA GLU A 265 21.13 23.31 -10.24
C GLU A 265 20.94 22.58 -8.91
N ASP A 266 21.99 21.93 -8.41
CA ASP A 266 21.91 21.15 -7.17
C ASP A 266 21.60 22.01 -5.94
N ILE A 267 20.69 21.52 -5.11
CA ILE A 267 20.38 22.12 -3.79
C ILE A 267 21.53 21.81 -2.83
N ARG A 268 21.99 22.81 -2.09
CA ARG A 268 22.99 22.62 -1.04
C ARG A 268 22.37 21.90 0.16
N ASN A 269 22.92 20.73 0.50
CA ASN A 269 22.46 19.89 1.61
C ASN A 269 20.95 19.53 1.52
N PRO A 270 20.54 18.81 0.47
CA PRO A 270 19.13 18.58 0.12
C PRO A 270 18.30 17.97 1.24
N LEU A 271 18.89 17.10 2.06
CA LEU A 271 18.18 16.50 3.20
C LEU A 271 17.85 17.52 4.30
N GLN A 272 18.75 18.48 4.56
CA GLN A 272 18.49 19.54 5.52
C GLN A 272 17.48 20.53 4.93
N THR A 273 17.65 20.93 3.66
CA THR A 273 16.68 21.78 2.97
C THR A 273 15.27 21.19 2.99
N PHE A 274 15.14 19.88 2.81
CA PHE A 274 13.86 19.16 2.89
C PHE A 274 13.14 19.38 4.22
N LYS A 275 13.89 19.39 5.33
CA LYS A 275 13.36 19.66 6.67
C LYS A 275 13.07 21.14 6.84
N ASP A 276 13.99 22.01 6.44
CA ASP A 276 13.87 23.46 6.62
C ASP A 276 12.63 24.04 5.91
N ILE A 277 12.36 23.62 4.67
CA ILE A 277 11.16 24.07 3.94
C ILE A 277 9.87 23.52 4.58
N SER A 278 9.93 22.33 5.19
CA SER A 278 8.79 21.73 5.86
C SER A 278 8.44 22.49 7.15
N GLU A 279 9.46 22.94 7.89
CA GLU A 279 9.26 23.74 9.10
C GLU A 279 8.77 25.16 8.80
N ASN A 280 9.05 25.68 7.60
CA ASN A 280 8.62 27.02 7.24
C ASN A 280 7.16 27.03 6.75
N ILE A 281 6.23 27.39 7.65
CA ILE A 281 4.81 27.56 7.33
C ILE A 281 4.43 28.98 6.88
N ARG A 282 5.41 29.91 6.80
CA ARG A 282 5.16 31.34 6.48
C ARG A 282 5.12 31.62 4.98
N GLY A 283 5.66 30.72 4.16
CA GLY A 283 5.63 30.84 2.70
C GLY A 283 6.80 31.57 2.05
N ASP A 284 7.75 32.10 2.82
CA ASP A 284 8.96 32.77 2.31
C ASP A 284 10.08 31.75 2.00
N TRP A 285 9.74 30.67 1.28
CA TRP A 285 10.67 29.58 1.03
C TRP A 285 11.79 29.96 0.07
N ARG A 286 13.03 29.92 0.57
CA ARG A 286 14.24 30.13 -0.21
C ARG A 286 15.21 28.98 -0.03
N ILE A 287 15.89 28.61 -1.10
CA ILE A 287 16.91 27.56 -1.09
C ILE A 287 18.28 28.09 -1.48
N ARG A 288 19.31 27.48 -0.89
CA ARG A 288 20.70 27.72 -1.25
C ARG A 288 21.14 26.64 -2.24
N LEU A 289 21.73 27.06 -3.34
CA LEU A 289 22.24 26.18 -4.39
C LEU A 289 23.73 25.89 -4.17
N MET A 290 24.24 24.83 -4.79
CA MET A 290 25.64 24.42 -4.68
C MET A 290 26.60 25.48 -5.22
N ASN A 291 26.20 26.24 -6.25
CA ASN A 291 26.96 27.39 -6.77
C ASN A 291 26.92 28.64 -5.88
N GLY A 292 26.29 28.58 -4.71
CA GLY A 292 26.25 29.66 -3.74
C GLY A 292 25.09 30.66 -3.92
N ARG A 293 24.33 30.58 -5.02
CA ARG A 293 23.12 31.40 -5.21
C ARG A 293 22.03 31.01 -4.21
N THR A 294 21.18 31.98 -3.87
CA THR A 294 19.94 31.75 -3.11
C THR A 294 18.75 32.16 -3.97
N GLN A 295 17.80 31.26 -4.16
CA GLN A 295 16.64 31.45 -5.05
C GLN A 295 15.34 31.08 -4.32
N SER A 296 14.21 31.67 -4.75
CA SER A 296 12.89 31.23 -4.31
C SER A 296 12.62 29.80 -4.77
N VAL A 297 11.84 29.02 -3.99
CA VAL A 297 11.47 27.66 -4.38
C VAL A 297 10.61 27.66 -5.65
N THR A 298 9.64 28.56 -5.73
CA THR A 298 8.75 28.79 -6.88
C THR A 298 9.55 29.14 -8.13
N ASP A 299 10.44 30.15 -8.06
CA ASP A 299 11.30 30.53 -9.19
C ASP A 299 12.12 29.34 -9.70
N TYR A 300 12.67 28.53 -8.78
CA TYR A 300 13.46 27.34 -9.14
C TYR A 300 12.60 26.31 -9.87
N ILE A 301 11.41 26.01 -9.33
CA ILE A 301 10.47 25.06 -9.96
C ILE A 301 10.00 25.56 -11.33
N MET A 302 9.65 26.85 -11.44
CA MET A 302 9.21 27.45 -12.69
C MET A 302 10.30 27.41 -13.77
N SER A 303 11.54 27.73 -13.39
CA SER A 303 12.66 27.84 -14.34
C SER A 303 13.16 26.48 -14.85
N TYR A 304 13.24 25.47 -13.99
CA TYR A 304 13.85 24.19 -14.34
C TYR A 304 12.86 23.09 -14.74
N TYR A 305 11.64 23.11 -14.19
CA TYR A 305 10.68 22.02 -14.38
C TYR A 305 9.47 22.46 -15.19
N ILE A 306 8.82 23.57 -14.83
CA ILE A 306 7.59 23.98 -15.51
C ILE A 306 7.85 24.41 -16.95
N ALA A 307 8.93 25.16 -17.21
CA ALA A 307 9.32 25.50 -18.59
C ALA A 307 9.54 24.25 -19.46
N ALA A 308 10.17 23.20 -18.91
CA ALA A 308 10.38 21.94 -19.64
C ALA A 308 9.09 21.14 -19.83
N ILE A 309 8.16 21.20 -18.87
CA ILE A 309 6.84 20.57 -18.99
C ILE A 309 6.00 21.29 -20.04
N GLU A 310 6.06 22.62 -20.13
CA GLU A 310 5.38 23.39 -21.18
C GLU A 310 5.89 23.00 -22.57
N GLU A 311 7.20 22.91 -22.76
CA GLU A 311 7.80 22.44 -24.01
C GLU A 311 7.38 20.99 -24.35
N LEU A 312 7.28 20.11 -23.34
CA LEU A 312 6.77 18.75 -23.50
C LEU A 312 5.28 18.75 -23.92
N PHE A 313 4.46 19.61 -23.33
CA PHE A 313 3.02 19.71 -23.63
C PHE A 313 2.75 20.19 -25.07
N GLU A 314 3.65 20.97 -25.66
CA GLU A 314 3.55 21.40 -27.06
C GLU A 314 3.74 20.23 -28.05
N GLU A 315 4.49 19.20 -27.66
CA GLU A 315 4.86 18.05 -28.49
C GLU A 315 3.96 16.81 -28.30
N ARG A 316 3.20 16.77 -27.21
CA ARG A 316 2.39 15.62 -26.79
C ARG A 316 0.90 15.84 -27.01
N GLU A 317 0.13 14.76 -26.93
CA GLU A 317 -1.31 14.86 -26.74
C GLU A 317 -1.60 15.09 -25.25
N VAL A 318 -2.39 16.12 -24.98
CA VAL A 318 -2.71 16.58 -23.62
C VAL A 318 -4.21 16.47 -23.40
N SER A 319 -4.59 15.74 -22.35
CA SER A 319 -5.98 15.62 -21.92
C SER A 319 -6.47 16.91 -21.25
N TYR A 320 -7.77 16.95 -20.92
CA TYR A 320 -8.34 18.00 -20.09
C TYR A 320 -7.64 18.09 -18.72
N TRP A 321 -7.42 16.94 -18.07
CA TRP A 321 -6.82 16.88 -16.75
C TRP A 321 -5.35 17.31 -16.77
N ASP A 322 -4.61 17.05 -17.85
CA ASP A 322 -3.24 17.51 -17.97
C ASP A 322 -3.15 19.03 -17.97
N LYS A 323 -4.00 19.69 -18.77
CA LYS A 323 -4.10 21.15 -18.82
C LYS A 323 -4.52 21.71 -17.48
N TYR A 324 -5.56 21.13 -16.88
CA TYR A 324 -6.03 21.52 -15.55
C TYR A 324 -4.89 21.46 -14.51
N CYS A 325 -4.11 20.38 -14.50
CA CYS A 325 -3.02 20.21 -13.54
C CYS A 325 -1.94 21.27 -13.72
N LEU A 326 -1.47 21.48 -14.94
CA LEU A 326 -0.41 22.44 -15.23
C LEU A 326 -0.85 23.88 -14.92
N ASP A 327 -2.05 24.28 -15.36
CA ASP A 327 -2.59 25.62 -15.14
C ASP A 327 -2.85 25.88 -13.65
N THR A 328 -3.42 24.89 -12.96
CA THR A 328 -3.68 24.99 -11.51
C THR A 328 -2.38 25.10 -10.74
N PHE A 329 -1.37 24.29 -11.07
CA PHE A 329 -0.07 24.34 -10.41
C PHE A 329 0.63 25.68 -10.62
N LYS A 330 0.67 26.19 -11.86
CA LYS A 330 1.23 27.53 -12.18
C LYS A 330 0.53 28.64 -11.39
N ARG A 331 -0.79 28.57 -11.27
CA ARG A 331 -1.56 29.55 -10.47
C ARG A 331 -1.26 29.45 -8.98
N ILE A 332 -1.06 28.25 -8.44
CA ILE A 332 -0.63 28.05 -7.06
C ILE A 332 0.78 28.64 -6.85
N CYS A 333 1.73 28.39 -7.75
CA CYS A 333 3.07 29.00 -7.69
C CYS A 333 2.98 30.53 -7.64
N ALA A 334 2.19 31.14 -8.54
CA ALA A 334 2.00 32.59 -8.56
C ALA A 334 1.38 33.13 -7.26
N LYS A 335 0.45 32.39 -6.64
CA LYS A 335 -0.13 32.78 -5.34
C LYS A 335 0.88 32.66 -4.21
N PHE A 336 1.74 31.63 -4.22
CA PHE A 336 2.81 31.48 -3.25
C PHE A 336 3.85 32.60 -3.36
N ASP A 337 4.21 33.00 -4.59
CA ASP A 337 5.11 34.15 -4.84
C ASP A 337 4.55 35.48 -4.32
N GLN A 338 3.23 35.63 -4.36
CA GLN A 338 2.53 36.80 -3.83
C GLN A 338 2.36 36.75 -2.30
N GLY A 339 2.79 35.67 -1.64
CA GLY A 339 2.58 35.45 -0.20
C GLY A 339 1.13 35.15 0.17
N LEU A 340 0.30 34.75 -0.80
CA LEU A 340 -1.15 34.56 -0.65
C LEU A 340 -1.49 33.11 -0.29
N LEU A 341 -0.96 32.62 0.84
CA LEU A 341 -1.23 31.27 1.32
C LEU A 341 -2.69 31.05 1.71
N GLU A 342 -3.32 32.05 2.33
CA GLU A 342 -4.72 31.97 2.80
C GLU A 342 -5.74 32.37 1.72
N ASP A 343 -5.30 32.58 0.47
CA ASP A 343 -6.21 32.85 -0.65
C ASP A 343 -7.20 31.68 -0.82
N PRO A 344 -8.51 31.95 -0.98
CA PRO A 344 -9.51 30.88 -1.15
C PRO A 344 -9.17 29.90 -2.27
N TYR A 345 -8.49 30.34 -3.33
CA TYR A 345 -8.05 29.45 -4.40
C TYR A 345 -7.05 28.39 -3.90
N VAL A 346 -6.08 28.80 -3.07
CA VAL A 346 -5.08 27.90 -2.47
C VAL A 346 -5.73 27.04 -1.39
N LEU A 347 -6.48 27.68 -0.48
CA LEU A 347 -7.09 27.05 0.68
C LEU A 347 -7.98 25.86 0.29
N ARG A 348 -8.72 25.97 -0.82
CA ARG A 348 -9.62 24.92 -1.33
C ARG A 348 -8.91 23.77 -2.03
N ARG A 349 -7.58 23.82 -2.20
CA ARG A 349 -6.80 22.90 -3.05
C ARG A 349 -5.58 22.30 -2.38
N ILE A 350 -4.89 23.03 -1.49
CA ILE A 350 -3.64 22.61 -0.87
C ILE A 350 -3.87 22.16 0.57
N GLU A 351 -3.67 20.87 0.84
CA GLU A 351 -4.10 20.25 2.09
C GLU A 351 -3.45 20.82 3.35
N TRP A 352 -2.12 21.00 3.39
CA TRP A 352 -1.50 21.49 4.63
C TRP A 352 -1.95 22.91 5.01
N VAL A 353 -2.28 23.74 4.01
CA VAL A 353 -2.83 25.08 4.20
C VAL A 353 -4.26 24.96 4.72
N MET A 354 -5.07 24.11 4.07
CA MET A 354 -6.44 23.79 4.48
C MET A 354 -6.50 23.33 5.94
N LYS A 355 -5.71 22.32 6.30
CA LYS A 355 -5.64 21.77 7.65
C LYS A 355 -5.15 22.81 8.67
N LEU A 356 -4.17 23.63 8.32
CA LEU A 356 -3.71 24.72 9.19
C LEU A 356 -4.81 25.76 9.42
N TRP A 357 -5.60 26.08 8.39
CA TRP A 357 -6.74 26.98 8.50
C TRP A 357 -7.82 26.39 9.42
N VAL A 358 -8.15 25.10 9.30
CA VAL A 358 -9.09 24.41 10.19
C VAL A 358 -8.64 24.52 11.64
N ILE A 359 -7.38 24.18 11.91
CA ILE A 359 -6.81 24.23 13.26
C ILE A 359 -6.89 25.65 13.85
N LYS A 360 -6.75 26.70 13.02
CA LYS A 360 -6.80 28.09 13.49
C LYS A 360 -8.22 28.65 13.66
N ASN A 361 -9.17 28.22 12.83
CA ASN A 361 -10.48 28.89 12.69
C ASN A 361 -11.66 28.04 13.16
N GLU A 362 -11.52 26.71 13.20
CA GLU A 362 -12.60 25.76 13.49
C GLU A 362 -12.40 25.04 14.83
N LEU A 363 -11.35 25.41 15.57
CA LEU A 363 -10.98 24.73 16.80
C LEU A 363 -12.00 24.92 17.92
N ASP A 364 -12.74 26.03 17.95
CA ASP A 364 -13.76 26.28 18.96
C ASP A 364 -14.98 25.35 18.77
N GLU A 365 -15.35 25.08 17.51
CA GLU A 365 -16.45 24.16 17.15
C GLU A 365 -16.06 22.68 17.30
N PHE A 366 -14.76 22.37 17.34
CA PHE A 366 -14.26 21.01 17.54
C PHE A 366 -14.52 20.53 18.98
N ASP A 367 -15.44 19.57 19.13
CA ASP A 367 -15.74 18.94 20.42
C ASP A 367 -14.58 18.01 20.82
N TYR A 368 -13.92 18.35 21.92
CA TYR A 368 -12.81 17.58 22.47
C TYR A 368 -13.01 17.41 23.97
N GLU A 369 -13.38 16.19 24.39
CA GLU A 369 -13.37 15.83 25.79
C GLU A 369 -11.94 15.55 26.26
N ASN A 370 -11.51 16.25 27.30
CA ASN A 370 -10.17 16.06 27.86
C ASN A 370 -10.03 14.66 28.45
N ILE A 371 -9.21 13.83 27.81
CA ILE A 371 -8.97 12.46 28.25
C ILE A 371 -8.03 12.48 29.48
N PRO A 372 -8.37 11.81 30.60
CA PRO A 372 -7.52 11.76 31.79
C PRO A 372 -6.09 11.28 31.50
N LYS A 373 -5.10 11.85 32.19
CA LYS A 373 -3.68 11.50 31.98
C LYS A 373 -3.41 10.02 32.27
N GLY A 374 -2.96 9.29 31.24
CA GLY A 374 -2.56 7.88 31.33
C GLY A 374 -1.10 7.69 31.79
N LYS A 375 -0.71 6.44 32.06
CA LYS A 375 0.68 6.09 32.46
C LYS A 375 1.74 6.43 31.40
N PHE A 376 1.36 6.67 30.14
CA PHE A 376 2.27 6.99 29.02
C PHE A 376 1.78 8.19 28.22
N ASP A 377 1.46 9.26 28.94
CA ASP A 377 0.98 10.50 28.38
C ASP A 377 2.12 11.34 27.80
N TYR A 378 2.05 11.71 26.54
CA TYR A 378 2.98 12.66 25.93
C TYR A 378 2.95 14.03 26.64
N ARG A 379 1.87 14.40 27.34
CA ARG A 379 1.76 15.55 28.26
C ARG A 379 2.69 15.46 29.48
N SER A 380 3.30 14.30 29.71
CA SER A 380 4.38 14.13 30.70
C SER A 380 5.78 14.20 30.08
N LYS A 381 5.90 14.14 28.74
CA LYS A 381 7.17 14.11 28.00
C LYS A 381 7.49 15.42 27.29
N TYR A 382 6.47 16.16 26.88
CA TYR A 382 6.58 17.47 26.24
C TYR A 382 5.77 18.47 27.06
N MET A 383 6.30 19.67 27.29
CA MET A 383 5.50 20.75 27.87
C MET A 383 4.43 21.10 26.85
N MET A 384 3.16 20.85 27.19
CA MET A 384 2.04 21.22 26.34
C MET A 384 0.99 21.96 27.14
N GLU A 385 0.48 23.03 26.54
CA GLU A 385 -0.71 23.72 27.01
C GLU A 385 -1.98 22.97 26.53
N GLY A 386 -3.11 23.20 27.20
CA GLY A 386 -4.36 22.52 26.84
C GLY A 386 -4.86 22.82 25.42
N ILE A 387 -4.50 23.99 24.87
CA ILE A 387 -4.84 24.39 23.50
C ILE A 387 -4.06 23.57 22.46
N GLU A 388 -2.77 23.32 22.68
CA GLU A 388 -1.91 22.55 21.77
C GLU A 388 -2.39 21.10 21.65
N GLU A 389 -2.88 20.51 22.74
CA GLU A 389 -3.51 19.18 22.73
C GLU A 389 -4.74 19.15 21.81
N LYS A 390 -5.60 20.17 21.89
CA LYS A 390 -6.80 20.27 21.07
C LYS A 390 -6.45 20.45 19.59
N GLU A 391 -5.45 21.28 19.27
CA GLU A 391 -4.96 21.48 17.91
C GLU A 391 -4.42 20.17 17.29
N ILE A 392 -3.65 19.42 18.06
CA ILE A 392 -3.11 18.11 17.65
C ILE A 392 -4.25 17.12 17.37
N ALA A 393 -5.24 17.06 18.26
CA ALA A 393 -6.40 16.19 18.10
C ALA A 393 -7.17 16.54 16.81
N ALA A 394 -7.46 17.83 16.58
CA ALA A 394 -8.09 18.30 15.36
C ALA A 394 -7.27 17.96 14.10
N SER A 395 -5.94 18.07 14.17
CA SER A 395 -5.05 17.71 13.05
C SER A 395 -5.14 16.23 12.68
N PHE A 396 -5.24 15.32 13.66
CA PHE A 396 -5.46 13.90 13.38
C PHE A 396 -6.88 13.67 12.91
N GLU A 397 -7.87 14.30 13.53
CA GLU A 397 -9.27 14.13 13.17
C GLU A 397 -9.57 14.56 11.74
N PHE A 398 -8.92 15.60 11.24
CA PHE A 398 -8.99 16.01 9.83
C PHE A 398 -8.59 14.87 8.86
N THR A 399 -7.78 13.91 9.30
CA THR A 399 -7.34 12.77 8.48
C THR A 399 -8.11 11.48 8.77
N ASN A 400 -9.07 11.52 9.70
CA ASN A 400 -9.92 10.39 10.05
C ASN A 400 -10.82 10.05 8.87
N LEU A 401 -10.99 8.76 8.61
CA LEU A 401 -11.85 8.28 7.52
C LEU A 401 -13.21 7.82 8.04
N CYS A 402 -13.36 7.51 9.33
CA CYS A 402 -14.56 6.86 9.85
C CYS A 402 -15.70 7.86 10.13
N ASP A 403 -16.55 7.58 11.13
CA ASP A 403 -17.74 8.38 11.52
C ASP A 403 -17.46 9.86 11.86
N SER A 404 -16.20 10.30 11.84
CA SER A 404 -15.86 11.70 12.04
C SER A 404 -15.86 12.48 10.74
N ASP A 405 -16.59 13.59 10.75
CA ASP A 405 -16.86 14.40 9.58
C ASP A 405 -15.94 15.63 9.47
N LEU A 406 -14.92 15.83 10.33
CA LEU A 406 -14.20 17.11 10.36
C LEU A 406 -13.64 17.54 8.99
N TYR A 407 -13.10 16.60 8.21
CA TYR A 407 -12.68 16.91 6.83
C TYR A 407 -13.86 17.29 5.95
N GLU A 408 -14.94 16.51 5.98
CA GLU A 408 -16.08 16.67 5.09
C GLU A 408 -16.89 17.93 5.43
N SER A 409 -17.10 18.21 6.71
CA SER A 409 -17.79 19.41 7.22
C SER A 409 -17.02 20.69 6.84
N VAL A 410 -15.70 20.68 7.01
CA VAL A 410 -14.84 21.76 6.54
C VAL A 410 -14.89 21.86 5.02
N ALA A 411 -14.79 20.74 4.31
CA ALA A 411 -14.77 20.70 2.87
C ALA A 411 -16.01 21.37 2.28
N ASP A 412 -17.18 21.06 2.84
CA ASP A 412 -18.46 21.67 2.46
C ASP A 412 -18.50 23.15 2.86
N LYS A 413 -18.06 23.52 4.08
CA LYS A 413 -18.06 24.89 4.61
C LYS A 413 -17.22 25.86 3.76
N ILE A 414 -15.99 25.46 3.42
CA ILE A 414 -15.06 26.33 2.68
C ILE A 414 -15.16 26.15 1.16
N GLY A 415 -15.92 25.17 0.69
CA GLY A 415 -16.08 24.84 -0.72
C GLY A 415 -14.81 24.25 -1.33
N VAL A 416 -14.26 23.22 -0.70
CA VAL A 416 -13.14 22.43 -1.23
C VAL A 416 -13.50 21.89 -2.60
N GLU A 417 -12.56 21.99 -3.54
CA GLU A 417 -12.77 21.44 -4.86
C GLU A 417 -12.68 19.91 -4.83
N ARG A 418 -13.79 19.26 -5.14
CA ARG A 418 -13.88 17.82 -5.40
C ARG A 418 -13.85 17.61 -6.91
N ILE A 419 -12.97 16.73 -7.35
CA ILE A 419 -12.70 16.42 -8.75
C ILE A 419 -13.51 15.19 -9.18
N LEU A 420 -13.56 14.19 -8.31
CA LEU A 420 -14.18 12.90 -8.63
C LEU A 420 -15.70 12.99 -8.55
N THR A 421 -16.36 12.35 -9.50
CA THR A 421 -17.80 12.09 -9.44
C THR A 421 -18.11 10.83 -8.62
N GLU A 422 -19.36 10.65 -8.22
CA GLU A 422 -19.80 9.39 -7.59
C GLU A 422 -19.60 8.18 -8.51
N ASP A 423 -19.78 8.37 -9.83
CA ASP A 423 -19.54 7.33 -10.84
C ASP A 423 -18.07 6.95 -10.91
N ASP A 424 -17.16 7.93 -10.86
CA ASP A 424 -15.71 7.67 -10.85
C ASP A 424 -15.30 6.84 -9.63
N ILE A 425 -15.85 7.19 -8.47
CA ILE A 425 -15.59 6.49 -7.21
C ILE A 425 -16.19 5.08 -7.26
N GLY A 426 -17.43 4.95 -7.72
CA GLY A 426 -18.13 3.67 -7.87
C GLY A 426 -17.40 2.73 -8.82
N GLU A 427 -16.93 3.23 -9.96
CA GLU A 427 -16.13 2.46 -10.92
C GLU A 427 -14.85 1.94 -10.26
N ALA A 428 -14.06 2.82 -9.63
CA ALA A 428 -12.79 2.44 -9.00
C ALA A 428 -12.96 1.57 -7.76
N MET A 429 -14.12 1.59 -7.10
CA MET A 429 -14.46 0.65 -6.04
C MET A 429 -14.73 -0.75 -6.59
N LEU A 430 -15.41 -0.85 -7.74
CA LEU A 430 -15.98 -2.11 -8.21
C LEU A 430 -15.13 -2.82 -9.26
N TYR A 431 -14.37 -2.09 -10.05
CA TYR A 431 -13.69 -2.58 -11.24
C TYR A 431 -12.21 -2.15 -11.26
N PRO A 432 -11.32 -2.96 -11.85
CA PRO A 432 -9.95 -2.55 -12.14
C PRO A 432 -9.87 -1.55 -13.31
N PRO A 433 -8.74 -0.84 -13.48
CA PRO A 433 -8.55 0.05 -14.62
C PRO A 433 -8.69 -0.71 -15.93
N ASN A 434 -9.43 -0.14 -16.88
CA ASN A 434 -9.61 -0.72 -18.21
C ASN A 434 -8.26 -0.80 -18.95
N ASP A 435 -8.15 -1.78 -19.86
CA ASP A 435 -6.97 -1.98 -20.72
C ASP A 435 -5.67 -2.20 -19.93
N SER A 436 -5.79 -2.68 -18.70
CA SER A 436 -4.67 -2.86 -17.77
C SER A 436 -4.46 -4.32 -17.41
N ARG A 437 -3.24 -4.66 -17.00
CA ARG A 437 -2.99 -5.99 -16.41
C ARG A 437 -3.79 -6.26 -15.13
N ALA A 438 -4.29 -5.22 -14.44
CA ALA A 438 -5.16 -5.40 -13.29
C ALA A 438 -6.51 -6.00 -13.70
N GLU A 439 -7.02 -5.61 -14.87
CA GLU A 439 -8.23 -6.18 -15.46
C GLU A 439 -8.06 -7.67 -15.73
N LEU A 440 -6.97 -8.04 -16.40
CA LEU A 440 -6.61 -9.44 -16.60
C LEU A 440 -6.49 -10.20 -15.26
N ARG A 441 -5.79 -9.63 -14.27
CA ARG A 441 -5.61 -10.25 -12.93
C ARG A 441 -6.95 -10.57 -12.27
N VAL A 442 -7.87 -9.60 -12.25
CA VAL A 442 -9.20 -9.76 -11.63
C VAL A 442 -10.05 -10.75 -12.41
N LYS A 443 -10.09 -10.65 -13.75
CA LYS A 443 -10.86 -11.58 -14.60
C LYS A 443 -10.40 -13.02 -14.41
N LEU A 444 -9.08 -13.26 -14.43
CA LEU A 444 -8.54 -14.60 -14.18
C LEU A 444 -8.82 -15.11 -12.77
N ALA A 445 -8.79 -14.26 -11.75
CA ALA A 445 -9.17 -14.65 -10.39
C ALA A 445 -10.64 -15.07 -10.29
N SER A 446 -11.51 -14.43 -11.07
CA SER A 446 -12.94 -14.78 -11.13
C SER A 446 -13.21 -16.11 -11.87
N GLU A 447 -12.43 -16.41 -12.90
CA GLU A 447 -12.56 -17.63 -13.71
C GLU A 447 -11.94 -18.86 -13.01
N TYR A 448 -10.83 -18.69 -12.30
CA TYR A 448 -10.04 -19.80 -11.75
C TYR A 448 -9.96 -19.73 -10.22
N LYS A 449 -10.75 -20.56 -9.52
CA LYS A 449 -10.81 -20.60 -8.04
C LYS A 449 -9.47 -20.88 -7.34
N ASN A 450 -8.52 -21.53 -8.02
CA ASN A 450 -7.21 -21.89 -7.48
C ASN A 450 -6.07 -20.96 -7.97
N ALA A 451 -6.42 -19.83 -8.58
CA ALA A 451 -5.44 -18.83 -9.00
C ALA A 451 -4.81 -18.14 -7.78
N ALA A 452 -3.48 -18.12 -7.75
CA ALA A 452 -2.70 -17.27 -6.87
C ALA A 452 -2.16 -16.09 -7.68
N LEU A 453 -2.55 -14.88 -7.28
CA LEU A 453 -2.18 -13.65 -7.97
C LEU A 453 -0.89 -13.01 -7.43
N SER A 454 -0.18 -12.29 -8.30
CA SER A 454 0.93 -11.37 -8.04
C SER A 454 0.87 -10.25 -9.08
N TRP A 455 1.65 -9.18 -8.89
CA TRP A 455 1.68 -8.03 -9.82
C TRP A 455 2.04 -8.42 -11.27
N ASN A 456 2.98 -9.35 -11.47
CA ASN A 456 3.45 -9.78 -12.80
C ASN A 456 3.29 -11.28 -13.09
N LYS A 457 2.64 -12.02 -12.19
CA LYS A 457 2.52 -13.48 -12.29
C LYS A 457 1.17 -13.94 -11.79
N ILE A 458 0.59 -14.90 -12.49
CA ILE A 458 -0.55 -15.66 -11.99
C ILE A 458 -0.19 -17.13 -12.06
N THR A 459 -0.31 -17.81 -10.93
CA THR A 459 -0.10 -19.24 -10.85
C THR A 459 -1.46 -19.89 -10.68
N ILE A 460 -1.89 -20.63 -11.71
CA ILE A 460 -3.09 -21.46 -11.62
C ILE A 460 -2.63 -22.80 -11.05
N ASN A 461 -3.00 -23.05 -9.79
CA ASN A 461 -2.66 -24.31 -9.16
C ASN A 461 -3.71 -25.34 -9.61
N ASN A 462 -3.25 -26.29 -10.43
CA ASN A 462 -4.00 -27.53 -10.63
C ASN A 462 -3.78 -28.35 -9.37
N GLU A 463 -4.56 -28.07 -8.32
CA GLU A 463 -4.64 -29.01 -7.22
C GLU A 463 -5.17 -30.32 -7.81
N PRO A 464 -4.47 -31.46 -7.69
CA PRO A 464 -5.20 -32.70 -7.63
C PRO A 464 -6.13 -32.55 -6.43
N ASN A 465 -7.43 -32.79 -6.61
CA ASN A 465 -8.38 -32.87 -5.50
C ASN A 465 -7.99 -34.07 -4.62
N VAL A 466 -6.94 -33.92 -3.81
CA VAL A 466 -6.52 -34.91 -2.82
C VAL A 466 -7.19 -34.53 -1.52
N LYS A 467 -8.36 -35.13 -1.32
CA LYS A 467 -8.94 -35.26 0.01
C LYS A 467 -8.08 -36.30 0.74
N ILE A 468 -7.18 -35.87 1.63
CA ILE A 468 -6.58 -36.78 2.60
C ILE A 468 -7.64 -37.03 3.67
N ASP A 469 -8.25 -38.20 3.62
CA ASP A 469 -9.14 -38.64 4.67
C ASP A 469 -8.30 -39.14 5.85
N ILE A 470 -8.34 -38.41 6.97
CA ILE A 470 -7.65 -38.76 8.21
C ILE A 470 -8.58 -39.60 9.10
N GLY A 471 -9.39 -40.47 8.48
CA GLY A 471 -10.20 -41.44 9.18
C GLY A 471 -9.33 -42.55 9.75
N ARG A 472 -9.58 -42.95 11.01
CA ARG A 472 -9.00 -44.19 11.56
C ARG A 472 -9.39 -45.38 10.65
N PRO A 473 -8.44 -46.26 10.27
CA PRO A 473 -8.78 -47.46 9.51
C PRO A 473 -9.85 -48.29 10.21
N SER A 474 -10.67 -49.01 9.44
CA SER A 474 -11.60 -49.98 10.01
C SER A 474 -10.85 -51.16 10.64
N SER A 475 -11.47 -51.86 11.59
CA SER A 475 -10.86 -53.00 12.30
C SER A 475 -10.38 -54.11 11.35
N ASP A 476 -11.07 -54.30 10.22
CA ASP A 476 -10.72 -55.29 9.19
C ASP A 476 -9.49 -54.91 8.36
N GLU A 477 -9.19 -53.61 8.24
CA GLU A 477 -7.99 -53.11 7.57
C GLU A 477 -6.76 -53.20 8.48
N TYR A 478 -6.95 -53.00 9.80
CA TYR A 478 -5.93 -53.27 10.81
C TYR A 478 -5.53 -54.76 10.84
N ALA A 479 -6.50 -55.67 10.83
CA ALA A 479 -6.24 -57.11 10.90
C ALA A 479 -5.41 -57.62 9.71
N ARG A 480 -5.74 -57.20 8.49
CA ARG A 480 -4.99 -57.55 7.27
C ARG A 480 -3.56 -57.02 7.24
N LEU A 481 -3.29 -55.93 7.96
CA LEU A 481 -1.96 -55.35 8.08
C LEU A 481 -1.04 -56.21 8.94
N PHE A 482 -1.54 -56.69 10.08
CA PHE A 482 -0.79 -57.55 11.00
C PHE A 482 -0.61 -58.98 10.47
N GLU A 483 -1.53 -59.46 9.63
CA GLU A 483 -1.35 -60.72 8.89
C GLU A 483 -0.18 -60.62 7.90
N ARG A 484 -0.05 -59.49 7.21
CA ARG A 484 0.95 -59.28 6.16
C ARG A 484 2.33 -58.91 6.69
N TYR A 485 2.37 -58.23 7.85
CA TYR A 485 3.60 -57.81 8.54
C TYR A 485 3.51 -58.15 10.04
N PRO A 486 3.64 -59.44 10.42
CA PRO A 486 3.44 -59.92 11.79
C PRO A 486 4.41 -59.30 12.81
N GLU A 487 5.57 -58.83 12.33
CA GLU A 487 6.59 -58.14 13.12
C GLU A 487 6.08 -56.85 13.78
N LEU A 488 5.08 -56.19 13.19
CA LEU A 488 4.48 -54.96 13.72
C LEU A 488 3.70 -55.20 15.02
N ALA A 489 3.17 -56.42 15.23
CA ALA A 489 2.39 -56.75 16.43
C ALA A 489 3.25 -56.82 17.71
N ARG A 490 4.57 -56.88 17.57
CA ARG A 490 5.54 -56.97 18.66
C ARG A 490 6.23 -55.64 18.98
N MET A 491 5.76 -54.55 18.38
CA MET A 491 6.44 -53.24 18.43
C MET A 491 5.59 -52.23 19.22
N PRO A 492 6.14 -51.60 20.28
CA PRO A 492 5.34 -50.82 21.23
C PRO A 492 4.82 -49.49 20.66
N SER A 493 5.41 -48.97 19.59
CA SER A 493 4.93 -47.77 18.88
C SER A 493 5.46 -47.71 17.45
N ALA A 494 4.55 -47.76 16.46
CA ALA A 494 4.88 -47.62 15.04
C ALA A 494 3.93 -46.63 14.36
N VAL A 495 4.46 -45.76 13.50
CA VAL A 495 3.66 -44.92 12.60
C VAL A 495 3.65 -45.57 11.22
N VAL A 496 2.44 -45.85 10.71
CA VAL A 496 2.23 -46.50 9.43
C VAL A 496 1.50 -45.54 8.49
N VAL A 497 2.08 -45.29 7.31
CA VAL A 497 1.49 -44.41 6.28
C VAL A 497 1.16 -45.24 5.04
N PHE A 498 -0.07 -45.09 4.54
CA PHE A 498 -0.57 -45.81 3.37
C PHE A 498 -0.58 -44.93 2.13
N PHE A 499 -0.20 -45.51 0.99
CA PHE A 499 -0.41 -44.91 -0.33
C PHE A 499 -1.35 -45.80 -1.15
N GLN A 500 -2.33 -45.20 -1.83
CA GLN A 500 -3.25 -45.89 -2.73
C GLN A 500 -3.00 -45.40 -4.16
N GLN A 501 -2.73 -46.33 -5.08
CA GLN A 501 -2.60 -46.05 -6.50
C GLN A 501 -3.91 -46.46 -7.19
N GLN A 502 -4.57 -45.55 -7.92
CA GLN A 502 -5.71 -45.91 -8.77
C GLN A 502 -5.21 -46.31 -10.16
N GLY A 503 -5.09 -47.62 -10.38
CA GLY A 503 -4.95 -48.24 -11.70
C GLY A 503 -5.74 -49.55 -11.72
N ARG A 504 -6.49 -49.81 -12.79
CA ARG A 504 -7.28 -51.05 -12.95
C ARG A 504 -6.33 -52.24 -13.18
N GLY A 505 -6.03 -52.96 -12.11
CA GLY A 505 -5.27 -54.20 -12.08
C GLY A 505 -4.76 -54.45 -10.67
N GLU A 506 -5.05 -55.62 -10.10
CA GLU A 506 -4.77 -55.91 -8.69
C GLU A 506 -3.28 -55.75 -8.33
N GLY A 507 -3.03 -55.01 -7.24
CA GLY A 507 -2.07 -55.42 -6.23
C GLY A 507 -0.67 -54.78 -6.23
N SER A 508 -0.54 -53.58 -5.66
CA SER A 508 0.54 -53.31 -4.70
C SER A 508 0.28 -52.01 -3.89
N ARG A 509 -0.05 -52.16 -2.61
CA ARG A 509 0.08 -51.09 -1.60
C ARG A 509 1.51 -51.16 -1.07
N GLN A 510 2.29 -50.09 -1.19
CA GLN A 510 3.55 -49.96 -0.46
C GLN A 510 3.29 -49.28 0.89
N VAL A 511 3.85 -49.87 1.94
CA VAL A 511 3.70 -49.43 3.33
C VAL A 511 5.07 -49.00 3.82
N LEU A 512 5.18 -47.77 4.34
CA LEU A 512 6.38 -47.30 5.02
C LEU A 512 6.18 -47.40 6.53
N VAL A 513 7.08 -48.09 7.22
CA VAL A 513 7.08 -48.27 8.68
C VAL A 513 8.39 -47.75 9.26
N ARG A 514 8.34 -46.97 10.34
CA ARG A 514 9.54 -46.59 11.12
C ARG A 514 9.34 -46.89 12.61
N LEU A 515 10.39 -47.42 13.25
CA LEU A 515 10.41 -47.91 14.64
C LEU A 515 10.94 -46.86 15.61
N LEU A 516 10.33 -46.74 16.79
CA LEU A 516 10.87 -45.96 17.91
C LEU A 516 10.96 -46.87 19.15
N ALA A 517 12.11 -46.85 19.83
CA ALA A 517 12.40 -47.61 21.07
C ALA A 517 11.91 -46.85 22.34
N GLU A 518 12.05 -47.46 23.51
CA GLU A 518 11.23 -47.30 24.74
C GLU A 518 10.98 -45.89 25.33
N GLU A 519 9.90 -45.83 26.11
CA GLU A 519 9.05 -44.67 26.45
C GLU A 519 9.71 -43.61 27.37
N GLU A 520 10.81 -43.93 28.08
CA GLU A 520 11.44 -43.02 29.06
C GLU A 520 12.47 -42.05 28.44
N ASP A 521 12.97 -42.29 27.23
CA ASP A 521 13.87 -41.37 26.51
C ASP A 521 13.13 -40.28 25.69
N ILE A 522 11.80 -40.31 25.63
CA ILE A 522 11.00 -39.54 24.65
C ILE A 522 10.44 -38.22 25.23
N ARG A 523 10.33 -38.06 26.56
CA ARG A 523 9.81 -36.81 27.14
C ARG A 523 10.82 -35.68 27.05
N GLY A 524 10.45 -34.64 26.28
CA GLY A 524 11.29 -33.47 26.02
C GLY A 524 11.91 -33.47 24.61
N TRP A 525 11.78 -34.56 23.86
CA TRP A 525 12.31 -34.64 22.50
C TRP A 525 11.27 -34.30 21.43
N GLU A 526 9.98 -34.05 21.69
CA GLU A 526 9.00 -33.70 20.64
C GLU A 526 9.35 -32.39 19.90
N ASP A 527 9.85 -31.40 20.64
CA ASP A 527 10.35 -30.15 20.09
C ASP A 527 11.78 -30.30 19.54
N GLU A 528 12.52 -31.34 19.92
CA GLU A 528 13.85 -31.62 19.38
C GLU A 528 13.77 -32.50 18.12
N LEU A 529 12.83 -33.46 18.02
CA LEU A 529 12.46 -34.24 16.85
C LEU A 529 11.66 -33.41 15.85
N SER A 530 10.72 -32.55 16.28
CA SER A 530 10.07 -31.60 15.36
C SER A 530 11.08 -30.60 14.81
N ARG A 531 12.03 -30.17 15.64
CA ARG A 531 13.11 -29.26 15.22
C ARG A 531 14.19 -30.00 14.42
N GLU A 532 14.48 -31.27 14.67
CA GLU A 532 15.46 -32.06 13.90
C GLU A 532 14.83 -32.60 12.61
N ILE A 533 13.53 -32.86 12.55
CA ILE A 533 12.77 -33.16 11.33
C ILE A 533 12.62 -31.87 10.51
N ARG A 534 12.25 -30.74 11.12
CA ARG A 534 12.21 -29.44 10.41
C ARG A 534 13.59 -28.93 10.02
N ASN A 535 14.64 -29.18 10.82
CA ASN A 535 16.02 -28.78 10.52
C ASN A 535 16.76 -29.79 9.64
N ARG A 536 16.37 -31.06 9.55
CA ARG A 536 16.97 -32.04 8.61
C ARG A 536 16.15 -32.28 7.34
N ILE A 537 14.91 -31.81 7.29
CA ILE A 537 14.19 -31.54 6.03
C ILE A 537 14.57 -30.14 5.48
N VAL A 538 15.43 -29.40 6.19
CA VAL A 538 16.10 -28.19 5.70
C VAL A 538 17.62 -28.43 5.67
N ARG A 539 18.14 -28.92 4.52
CA ARG A 539 19.56 -28.98 4.06
C ARG A 539 20.17 -30.39 3.88
N ASN A 540 20.02 -30.99 2.69
CA ASN A 540 21.08 -31.19 1.67
C ASN A 540 20.43 -31.76 0.37
N PRO A 541 20.96 -31.52 -0.84
CA PRO A 541 20.30 -30.77 -1.91
C PRO A 541 20.06 -31.65 -3.15
N TYR A 542 19.81 -32.94 -2.95
CA TYR A 542 19.60 -33.93 -4.03
C TYR A 542 18.28 -34.69 -3.94
N LEU A 543 17.38 -34.29 -3.03
CA LEU A 543 15.97 -34.66 -3.09
C LEU A 543 15.04 -33.44 -3.23
N ASP A 544 15.63 -32.31 -3.63
CA ASP A 544 14.96 -31.44 -4.59
C ASP A 544 14.83 -32.25 -5.90
N TYR A 545 13.66 -32.14 -6.56
CA TYR A 545 13.28 -32.80 -7.82
C TYR A 545 12.94 -34.30 -7.61
N LEU A 546 11.68 -34.72 -7.57
CA LEU A 546 10.64 -34.52 -8.57
C LEU A 546 9.26 -34.59 -7.90
N LEU A 547 8.66 -33.42 -7.68
CA LEU A 547 7.21 -33.30 -7.61
C LEU A 547 6.81 -32.44 -8.80
N TYR A 548 6.47 -33.11 -9.89
CA TYR A 548 5.66 -32.48 -10.93
C TYR A 548 4.28 -32.24 -10.32
N SER A 549 4.10 -31.09 -9.67
CA SER A 549 2.79 -30.44 -9.77
C SER A 549 2.75 -29.84 -11.17
N ASN A 550 1.74 -30.16 -11.96
CA ASN A 550 1.45 -29.41 -13.18
C ASN A 550 0.90 -28.01 -12.84
N ASN A 551 1.58 -27.27 -11.95
CA ASN A 551 1.31 -25.87 -11.67
C ASN A 551 1.81 -25.08 -12.87
N LYS A 552 0.88 -24.57 -13.67
CA LYS A 552 1.22 -23.67 -14.75
C LYS A 552 1.29 -22.25 -14.19
N THR A 553 2.47 -21.64 -14.31
CA THR A 553 2.65 -20.22 -14.01
C THR A 553 2.65 -19.45 -15.32
N TYR A 554 1.73 -18.50 -15.42
CA TYR A 554 1.68 -17.56 -16.52
C TYR A 554 2.28 -16.23 -16.05
N ARG A 555 3.28 -15.74 -16.78
CA ARG A 555 3.87 -14.43 -16.55
C ARG A 555 3.20 -13.42 -17.46
N PHE A 556 2.86 -12.27 -16.90
CA PHE A 556 2.23 -11.16 -17.60
C PHE A 556 3.09 -9.94 -17.33
N ASP A 557 4.11 -9.79 -18.17
CA ASP A 557 5.14 -8.78 -17.99
C ASP A 557 4.80 -7.47 -18.73
N GLU A 558 3.72 -7.45 -19.53
CA GLU A 558 3.20 -6.25 -20.22
C GLU A 558 2.15 -5.53 -19.35
N LEU A 559 2.27 -4.20 -19.26
CA LEU A 559 1.38 -3.34 -18.49
C LEU A 559 0.15 -2.89 -19.29
N ASP A 560 0.30 -2.80 -20.61
CA ASP A 560 -0.64 -2.18 -21.56
C ASP A 560 -1.49 -3.17 -22.35
N GLY A 561 -2.71 -2.74 -22.69
CA GLY A 561 -3.44 -3.25 -23.86
C GLY A 561 -4.22 -4.54 -23.66
N TRP A 562 -4.52 -4.91 -22.41
CA TRP A 562 -5.39 -6.05 -22.10
C TRP A 562 -6.85 -5.64 -22.16
N ASP A 563 -7.44 -5.75 -23.34
CA ASP A 563 -8.88 -5.58 -23.57
C ASP A 563 -9.69 -6.88 -23.42
N ASP A 564 -11.02 -6.79 -23.50
CA ASP A 564 -11.91 -7.94 -23.39
C ASP A 564 -11.64 -9.04 -24.45
N GLU A 565 -11.15 -8.68 -25.64
CA GLU A 565 -10.84 -9.67 -26.69
C GLU A 565 -9.57 -10.45 -26.38
N SER A 566 -8.47 -9.75 -26.09
CA SER A 566 -7.18 -10.31 -25.72
C SER A 566 -7.28 -11.14 -24.44
N ILE A 567 -8.05 -10.69 -23.44
CA ILE A 567 -8.32 -11.44 -22.20
C ILE A 567 -9.09 -12.72 -22.53
N ARG A 568 -10.17 -12.66 -23.32
CA ARG A 568 -10.95 -13.85 -23.72
C ARG A 568 -10.08 -14.86 -24.47
N LYS A 569 -9.30 -14.38 -25.45
CA LYS A 569 -8.35 -15.20 -26.18
C LYS A 569 -7.36 -15.87 -25.23
N LYS A 570 -6.85 -15.13 -24.23
CA LYS A 570 -5.91 -15.67 -23.26
C LYS A 570 -6.52 -16.73 -22.36
N ILE A 571 -7.76 -16.52 -21.92
CA ILE A 571 -8.52 -17.51 -21.16
C ILE A 571 -8.70 -18.79 -21.99
N GLU A 572 -9.05 -18.66 -23.27
CA GLU A 572 -9.20 -19.80 -24.16
C GLU A 572 -7.87 -20.52 -24.42
N GLU A 573 -6.77 -19.78 -24.62
CA GLU A 573 -5.41 -20.36 -24.69
C GLU A 573 -5.06 -21.17 -23.43
N ILE A 574 -5.35 -20.63 -22.25
CA ILE A 574 -5.14 -21.32 -20.97
C ILE A 574 -5.98 -22.60 -20.91
N LYS A 575 -7.29 -22.52 -21.20
CA LYS A 575 -8.24 -23.66 -21.21
C LYS A 575 -7.83 -24.74 -22.21
N GLN A 576 -7.39 -24.36 -23.41
CA GLN A 576 -6.88 -25.30 -24.42
C GLN A 576 -5.60 -25.98 -23.96
N SER A 577 -4.69 -25.23 -23.35
CA SER A 577 -3.46 -25.79 -22.82
C SER A 577 -3.72 -26.78 -21.67
N GLU A 578 -4.76 -26.56 -20.85
CA GLU A 578 -5.19 -27.50 -19.80
C GLU A 578 -5.74 -28.79 -20.40
N LYS A 579 -6.59 -28.71 -21.44
CA LYS A 579 -7.14 -29.89 -22.14
C LYS A 579 -6.09 -30.73 -22.87
N GLY A 580 -5.05 -30.10 -23.42
CA GLY A 580 -3.96 -30.80 -24.14
C GLY A 580 -2.96 -31.53 -23.23
N GLY A 581 -3.01 -31.30 -21.91
CA GLY A 581 -2.12 -31.93 -20.93
C GLY A 581 -2.52 -33.33 -20.47
N ASP A 582 -3.74 -33.78 -20.80
CA ASP A 582 -4.30 -35.08 -20.40
C ASP A 582 -4.01 -36.22 -21.43
N GLN A 583 -3.22 -35.97 -22.48
CA GLN A 583 -2.90 -36.94 -23.54
C GLN A 583 -1.42 -37.40 -23.61
N ILE A 584 -0.63 -37.22 -22.54
CA ILE A 584 0.77 -37.68 -22.49
C ILE A 584 0.99 -38.67 -21.34
#